data_AF-A0A0F8B5J7-F1
#
_entry.id   AF-A0A0F8B5J7-F1
#
_cell.length_a   1.000
_cell.length_b   1.000
_cell.length_c   1.000
_cell.angle_alpha   90.00
_cell.angle_beta   90.00
_cell.angle_gamma   90.00
#
_symmetry.space_group_name_H-M   'P 1'
#
loop_
_entity.id
_entity.type
_entity.pdbx_description
1 polymer ?
#
loop_
_entity_poly.entity_id
_entity_poly.type
_entity_poly.pdbx_seq_one_letter_code
_entity_poly.pdbx_strand_id
1 'polypeptide(L)'
;MHIPFLLLCFAMLSHGHVEMKSPPAFRSKYNPNSAGNQDFDMVNPLKADGSNFPCKGYETLMAASGPGAVVATWAAGSTQTIVLSGGAIHSGGSCQFSLSYDHGTSWKVIHSIIGSCPNAVGESAYAVPVPADAPSSTNVLFAWTWYNKVGNREVYGNCAHVSIEGSSSTDAASSALSKLPDIFRANVGNGCTVPEGTDTLLFLILLQ
;
A
#
# COMPACT_ATOMS: atom_id res chain seq x y z
N MET A 1 41.32 20.83 -36.97
CA MET A 1 41.42 19.59 -36.17
C MET A 1 40.26 19.60 -35.19
N HIS A 2 39.13 18.98 -35.56
CA HIS A 2 37.89 19.01 -34.76
C HIS A 2 37.81 17.73 -33.93
N ILE A 3 37.82 17.88 -32.61
CA ILE A 3 37.60 16.80 -31.64
C ILE A 3 36.09 16.57 -31.57
N PRO A 4 35.56 15.38 -31.92
CA PRO A 4 34.15 15.11 -31.75
C PRO A 4 33.88 14.91 -30.26
N PHE A 5 33.01 15.76 -29.71
CA PHE A 5 32.50 15.64 -28.35
C PHE A 5 31.54 14.45 -28.32
N LEU A 6 32.00 13.30 -27.82
CA LEU A 6 31.19 12.11 -27.63
C LEU A 6 30.22 12.38 -26.48
N LEU A 7 28.98 12.74 -26.81
CA LEU A 7 27.90 12.96 -25.85
C LEU A 7 27.50 11.58 -25.27
N LEU A 8 28.06 11.24 -24.11
CA LEU A 8 27.68 10.04 -23.36
C LEU A 8 26.26 10.27 -22.79
N CYS A 9 25.23 9.79 -23.48
CA CYS A 9 23.89 9.68 -22.90
C CYS A 9 23.95 8.67 -21.74
N PHE A 10 24.11 9.16 -20.52
CA PHE A 10 23.78 8.40 -19.32
C PHE A 10 22.27 8.15 -19.36
N ALA A 11 21.87 6.95 -19.78
CA ALA A 11 20.52 6.47 -19.55
C ALA A 11 20.36 6.39 -18.02
N MET A 12 19.73 7.41 -17.43
CA MET A 12 19.21 7.28 -16.08
C MET A 12 18.20 6.14 -16.14
N LEU A 13 18.55 4.99 -15.56
CA LEU A 13 17.56 3.96 -15.25
C LEU A 13 16.57 4.64 -14.31
N SER A 14 15.44 5.09 -14.86
CA SER A 14 14.32 5.57 -14.06
C SER A 14 13.87 4.39 -13.23
N HIS A 15 14.29 4.35 -11.97
CA HIS A 15 13.70 3.46 -10.97
C HIS A 15 12.28 3.99 -10.71
N GLY A 16 11.37 3.65 -11.62
CA GLY A 16 10.07 4.27 -11.71
C GLY A 16 9.10 3.69 -10.70
N HIS A 17 9.00 4.37 -9.55
CA HIS A 17 7.92 4.37 -8.57
C HIS A 17 8.07 3.48 -7.33
N VAL A 18 7.07 3.49 -6.46
CA VAL A 18 7.19 3.17 -5.02
C VAL A 18 6.43 1.89 -4.69
N GLU A 19 7.06 1.01 -3.91
CA GLU A 19 6.43 -0.20 -3.38
C GLU A 19 6.52 -0.26 -1.84
N MET A 20 5.69 -1.08 -1.22
CA MET A 20 5.73 -1.36 0.20
C MET A 20 6.83 -2.38 0.51
N LYS A 21 7.88 -1.92 1.19
CA LYS A 21 9.03 -2.73 1.65
C LYS A 21 8.72 -3.44 2.96
N SER A 22 8.03 -2.79 3.90
CA SER A 22 7.68 -3.35 5.20
C SER A 22 6.25 -2.96 5.59
N PRO A 23 5.36 -3.90 5.97
CA PRO A 23 5.55 -5.34 5.79
C PRO A 23 5.75 -5.66 4.30
N PRO A 24 6.55 -6.67 3.94
CA PRO A 24 6.87 -6.92 2.55
C PRO A 24 5.64 -7.41 1.79
N ALA A 25 5.28 -6.71 0.71
CA ALA A 25 4.11 -7.03 -0.08
C ALA A 25 4.23 -8.38 -0.81
N PHE A 26 3.10 -8.97 -1.22
CA PHE A 26 3.12 -10.12 -2.12
C PHE A 26 3.93 -9.82 -3.38
N ARG A 27 4.74 -10.79 -3.82
CA ARG A 27 5.58 -10.72 -5.02
C ARG A 27 6.60 -9.57 -5.05
N SER A 28 6.73 -8.81 -3.97
CA SER A 28 7.79 -7.80 -3.84
C SER A 28 9.16 -8.46 -3.77
N LYS A 29 10.18 -7.76 -4.29
CA LYS A 29 11.59 -8.13 -4.11
C LYS A 29 12.03 -8.15 -2.65
N TYR A 30 11.30 -7.49 -1.76
CA TYR A 30 11.54 -7.48 -0.32
C TYR A 30 10.90 -8.68 0.40
N ASN A 31 10.02 -9.42 -0.27
CA ASN A 31 9.34 -10.56 0.32
C ASN A 31 10.15 -11.85 0.10
N PRO A 32 10.71 -12.46 1.18
CA PRO A 32 11.49 -13.69 1.05
C PRO A 32 10.68 -14.86 0.49
N ASN A 33 9.36 -14.84 0.66
CA ASN A 33 8.46 -15.87 0.12
C ASN A 33 8.26 -15.76 -1.40
N SER A 34 8.73 -14.67 -2.02
CA SER A 34 8.59 -14.39 -3.45
C SER A 34 9.83 -14.74 -4.28
N ALA A 35 10.84 -15.39 -3.67
CA ALA A 35 12.08 -15.74 -4.36
C ALA A 35 11.81 -16.56 -5.65
N GLY A 36 12.25 -16.05 -6.79
CA GLY A 36 12.07 -16.68 -8.11
C GLY A 36 10.73 -16.37 -8.79
N ASN A 37 9.81 -15.68 -8.11
CA ASN A 37 8.49 -15.29 -8.63
C ASN A 37 8.18 -13.80 -8.38
N GLN A 38 9.22 -12.98 -8.18
CA GLN A 38 9.05 -11.54 -7.99
C GLN A 38 8.29 -10.91 -9.16
N ASP A 39 7.40 -9.97 -8.84
CA ASP A 39 6.88 -9.02 -9.81
C ASP A 39 7.81 -7.80 -9.84
N PHE A 40 8.51 -7.60 -10.95
CA PHE A 40 9.41 -6.46 -11.12
C PHE A 40 8.66 -5.14 -11.33
N ASP A 41 7.35 -5.21 -11.59
CA ASP A 41 6.45 -4.07 -11.75
C ASP A 41 5.69 -3.72 -10.46
N MET A 42 6.13 -4.22 -9.29
CA MET A 42 5.51 -3.92 -7.99
C MET A 42 5.47 -2.42 -7.67
N VAL A 43 6.44 -1.69 -8.17
CA VAL A 43 6.56 -0.23 -8.08
C VAL A 43 5.58 0.50 -8.98
N ASN A 44 5.14 -0.09 -10.09
CA ASN A 44 4.27 0.56 -11.07
C ASN A 44 2.87 0.84 -10.49
N PRO A 45 2.15 1.84 -11.03
CA PRO A 45 0.79 2.10 -10.60
C PRO A 45 -0.14 0.90 -10.84
N LEU A 46 -1.27 0.92 -10.14
CA LEU A 46 -2.43 0.08 -10.42
C LEU A 46 -2.97 0.41 -11.81
N LYS A 47 -3.73 -0.52 -12.39
CA LYS A 47 -4.38 -0.31 -13.69
C LYS A 47 -5.43 0.79 -13.54
N ALA A 48 -5.48 1.68 -14.53
CA ALA A 48 -6.41 2.81 -14.56
C ALA A 48 -7.89 2.39 -14.63
N ASP A 49 -8.19 1.13 -14.98
CA ASP A 49 -9.54 0.55 -14.96
C ASP A 49 -9.94 -0.03 -13.59
N GLY A 50 -9.03 -0.02 -12.61
CA GLY A 50 -9.27 -0.53 -11.26
C GLY A 50 -9.30 -2.04 -11.12
N SER A 51 -9.09 -2.80 -12.20
CA SER A 51 -9.22 -4.27 -12.24
C SER A 51 -8.25 -5.01 -11.31
N ASN A 52 -7.23 -4.33 -10.80
CA ASN A 52 -6.24 -4.88 -9.87
C ASN A 52 -6.10 -4.07 -8.57
N PHE A 53 -7.09 -3.24 -8.23
CA PHE A 53 -7.07 -2.46 -6.98
C PHE A 53 -7.53 -3.32 -5.77
N PRO A 54 -6.89 -3.22 -4.59
CA PRO A 54 -5.69 -2.43 -4.28
C PRO A 54 -4.38 -3.21 -4.39
N CYS A 55 -4.44 -4.53 -4.55
CA CYS A 55 -3.32 -5.44 -4.29
C CYS A 55 -2.59 -5.94 -5.55
N LYS A 56 -2.84 -5.34 -6.72
CA LYS A 56 -2.38 -5.83 -8.03
C LYS A 56 -2.91 -7.23 -8.40
N GLY A 57 -3.97 -7.71 -7.73
CA GLY A 57 -4.56 -9.05 -7.91
C GLY A 57 -3.90 -10.15 -7.05
N TYR A 58 -2.92 -9.80 -6.22
CA TYR A 58 -2.15 -10.75 -5.42
C TYR A 58 -2.78 -11.12 -4.07
N GLU A 59 -3.90 -10.52 -3.70
CA GLU A 59 -4.75 -10.97 -2.59
C GLU A 59 -5.17 -12.44 -2.74
N THR A 60 -5.28 -12.93 -3.97
CA THR A 60 -5.58 -14.33 -4.30
C THR A 60 -4.50 -15.32 -3.88
N LEU A 61 -3.28 -14.84 -3.60
CA LEU A 61 -2.17 -15.68 -3.17
C LEU A 61 -2.23 -16.00 -1.68
N MET A 62 -3.08 -15.33 -0.90
CA MET A 62 -3.13 -15.49 0.55
C MET A 62 -3.27 -16.96 0.95
N ALA A 63 -2.29 -17.46 1.69
CA ALA A 63 -2.22 -18.86 2.10
C ALA A 63 -1.45 -18.98 3.42
N ALA A 64 -1.58 -20.14 4.07
CA ALA A 64 -0.86 -20.41 5.32
C ALA A 64 0.67 -20.54 5.13
N SER A 65 1.14 -20.83 3.91
CA SER A 65 2.56 -21.05 3.61
C SER A 65 2.90 -20.69 2.16
N GLY A 66 4.19 -20.73 1.82
CA GLY A 66 4.68 -20.45 0.47
C GLY A 66 4.60 -18.96 0.09
N PRO A 67 4.42 -18.63 -1.20
CA PRO A 67 4.35 -17.24 -1.69
C PRO A 67 3.27 -16.38 -1.04
N GLY A 68 2.27 -17.04 -0.46
CA GLY A 68 1.14 -16.44 0.23
C GLY A 68 1.29 -16.27 1.74
N ALA A 69 2.39 -16.73 2.33
CA ALA A 69 2.53 -16.85 3.79
C ALA A 69 2.46 -15.49 4.51
N VAL A 70 2.04 -15.54 5.77
CA VAL A 70 2.06 -14.40 6.69
C VAL A 70 3.48 -13.84 6.79
N VAL A 71 3.63 -12.52 6.61
CA VAL A 71 4.92 -11.83 6.66
C VAL A 71 5.13 -10.99 7.93
N ALA A 72 4.06 -10.75 8.70
CA ALA A 72 4.13 -10.04 9.98
C ALA A 72 2.97 -10.43 10.90
N THR A 73 3.20 -10.37 12.21
CA THR A 73 2.19 -10.55 13.25
C THR A 73 2.12 -9.30 14.11
N TRP A 74 0.93 -8.76 14.29
CA TRP A 74 0.68 -7.50 14.99
C TRP A 74 -0.30 -7.69 16.14
N ALA A 75 -0.06 -7.03 17.28
CA ALA A 75 -1.06 -6.95 18.33
C ALA A 75 -2.09 -5.85 18.01
N ALA A 76 -3.37 -6.06 18.31
CA ALA A 76 -4.37 -5.00 18.30
C ALA A 76 -3.94 -3.86 19.24
N GLY A 77 -4.13 -2.60 18.82
CA GLY A 77 -3.71 -1.41 19.56
C GLY A 77 -2.21 -1.09 19.48
N SER A 78 -1.42 -1.94 18.83
CA SER A 78 -0.01 -1.65 18.56
C SER A 78 0.15 -0.63 17.42
N THR A 79 1.35 -0.04 17.32
CA THR A 79 1.73 0.80 16.19
C THR A 79 2.80 0.10 15.38
N GLN A 80 2.58 0.03 14.07
CA GLN A 80 3.46 -0.65 13.12
C GLN A 80 4.24 0.36 12.30
N THR A 81 5.49 0.04 11.98
CA THR A 81 6.30 0.87 11.08
C THR A 81 6.15 0.34 9.66
N ILE A 82 5.49 1.12 8.82
CA ILE A 82 5.30 0.82 7.40
C ILE A 82 6.37 1.57 6.62
N VAL A 83 7.15 0.84 5.82
CA VAL A 83 8.24 1.41 5.02
C VAL A 83 7.89 1.29 3.55
N LEU A 84 7.83 2.43 2.88
CA LEU A 84 7.72 2.55 1.44
C LEU A 84 9.11 2.75 0.84
N SER A 85 9.38 2.17 -0.32
CA SER A 85 10.66 2.27 -1.00
C SER A 85 10.47 2.55 -2.49
N GLY A 86 11.16 3.56 -3.04
CA GLY A 86 11.12 3.83 -4.47
C GLY A 86 11.90 5.06 -4.92
N GLY A 87 11.95 5.26 -6.25
CA GLY A 87 12.76 6.31 -6.89
C GLY A 87 12.02 7.58 -7.30
N ALA A 88 10.69 7.52 -7.47
CA ALA A 88 9.88 8.61 -7.96
C ALA A 88 8.65 8.80 -7.06
N ILE A 89 8.68 9.83 -6.21
CA ILE A 89 7.65 10.09 -5.20
C ILE A 89 6.61 11.13 -5.63
N HIS A 90 6.68 11.69 -6.84
CA HIS A 90 5.69 12.63 -7.40
C HIS A 90 5.29 13.80 -6.49
N SER A 91 6.28 14.40 -5.81
CA SER A 91 6.07 15.45 -4.78
C SER A 91 5.17 15.01 -3.62
N GLY A 92 5.15 13.71 -3.32
CA GLY A 92 4.30 13.05 -2.35
C GLY A 92 2.87 12.86 -2.88
N GLY A 93 1.91 13.30 -2.09
CA GLY A 93 0.51 12.97 -2.24
C GLY A 93 -0.01 12.40 -0.94
N SER A 94 -1.07 11.58 -1.03
CA SER A 94 -1.76 11.09 0.16
C SER A 94 -1.89 9.57 0.12
N CYS A 95 -1.73 8.94 1.28
CA CYS A 95 -1.77 7.49 1.44
C CYS A 95 -2.91 7.03 2.35
N GLN A 96 -3.41 5.83 2.11
CA GLN A 96 -4.22 5.10 3.09
C GLN A 96 -3.58 3.75 3.42
N PHE A 97 -3.84 3.33 4.64
CA PHE A 97 -3.51 2.01 5.14
C PHE A 97 -4.81 1.34 5.57
N SER A 98 -5.08 0.15 5.05
CA SER A 98 -6.36 -0.53 5.22
C SER A 98 -6.19 -1.99 5.57
N LEU A 99 -7.18 -2.55 6.26
CA LEU A 99 -7.28 -3.98 6.57
C LEU A 99 -8.45 -4.61 5.83
N SER A 100 -8.29 -5.86 5.41
CA SER A 100 -9.37 -6.73 4.96
C SER A 100 -9.31 -8.06 5.70
N TYR A 101 -10.45 -8.45 6.25
CA TYR A 101 -10.66 -9.72 6.97
C TYR A 101 -11.49 -10.73 6.15
N ASP A 102 -11.91 -10.35 4.94
CA ASP A 102 -12.83 -11.09 4.07
C ASP A 102 -12.20 -11.37 2.69
N HIS A 103 -10.92 -11.73 2.71
CA HIS A 103 -10.15 -12.10 1.52
C HIS A 103 -10.13 -11.01 0.42
N GLY A 104 -10.16 -9.73 0.82
CA GLY A 104 -10.07 -8.60 -0.09
C GLY A 104 -11.43 -8.11 -0.62
N THR A 105 -12.54 -8.69 -0.17
CA THR A 105 -13.89 -8.30 -0.59
C THR A 105 -14.23 -6.88 -0.12
N SER A 106 -13.89 -6.54 1.12
CA SER A 106 -14.02 -5.20 1.69
C SER A 106 -12.72 -4.75 2.37
N TRP A 107 -12.52 -3.44 2.41
CA TRP A 107 -11.29 -2.82 2.92
C TRP A 107 -11.64 -1.67 3.83
N LYS A 108 -11.16 -1.75 5.07
CA LYS A 108 -11.40 -0.77 6.12
C LYS A 108 -10.15 0.04 6.38
N VAL A 109 -10.24 1.36 6.19
CA VAL A 109 -9.14 2.27 6.45
C VAL A 109 -8.86 2.27 7.95
N ILE A 110 -7.59 2.13 8.33
CA ILE A 110 -7.14 2.24 9.72
C ILE A 110 -6.29 3.50 9.95
N HIS A 111 -5.69 4.03 8.89
CA HIS A 111 -4.91 5.26 8.96
C HIS A 111 -4.81 5.94 7.59
N SER A 112 -4.77 7.27 7.60
CA SER A 112 -4.61 8.10 6.40
C SER A 112 -3.48 9.11 6.64
N ILE A 113 -2.63 9.33 5.64
CA ILE A 113 -1.63 10.39 5.63
C ILE A 113 -1.97 11.33 4.48
N ILE A 114 -2.24 12.59 4.81
CA ILE A 114 -2.66 13.61 3.86
C ILE A 114 -1.46 14.51 3.57
N GLY A 115 -0.96 14.44 2.35
CA GLY A 115 0.26 15.12 1.95
C GLY A 115 1.53 14.40 2.39
N SER A 116 2.63 14.68 1.68
CA SER A 116 3.97 14.15 1.97
C SER A 116 4.01 12.62 2.15
N CYS A 117 3.15 11.87 1.46
CA CYS A 117 3.28 10.43 1.38
C CYS A 117 3.39 10.00 -0.09
N PRO A 118 4.51 9.37 -0.51
CA PRO A 118 5.79 9.25 0.19
C PRO A 118 6.49 10.59 0.47
N ASN A 119 7.38 10.68 1.47
CA ASN A 119 8.07 11.93 1.84
C ASN A 119 9.52 12.02 1.36
N ALA A 120 10.12 10.90 0.95
CA ALA A 120 11.51 10.86 0.52
C ALA A 120 11.74 9.83 -0.60
N VAL A 121 12.65 10.16 -1.53
CA VAL A 121 13.24 9.18 -2.46
C VAL A 121 14.10 8.21 -1.66
N GLY A 122 14.08 6.93 -2.04
CA GLY A 122 14.59 5.86 -1.19
C GLY A 122 13.50 5.41 -0.26
N GLU A 123 13.69 5.52 1.05
CA GLU A 123 12.76 4.99 2.05
C GLU A 123 11.97 6.11 2.75
N SER A 124 10.65 5.89 2.86
CA SER A 124 9.75 6.68 3.70
C SER A 124 9.12 5.77 4.75
N ALA A 125 9.22 6.11 6.03
CA ALA A 125 8.69 5.30 7.13
C ALA A 125 7.54 6.01 7.84
N TYR A 126 6.49 5.26 8.15
CA TYR A 126 5.26 5.77 8.77
C TYR A 126 4.82 4.91 9.95
N ALA A 127 4.40 5.57 11.02
CA ALA A 127 3.77 4.93 12.17
C ALA A 127 2.28 4.74 11.89
N VAL A 128 1.83 3.50 11.75
CA VAL A 128 0.44 3.14 11.45
C VAL A 128 -0.14 2.36 12.63
N PRO A 129 -1.13 2.92 13.34
CA PRO A 129 -1.79 2.24 14.44
C PRO A 129 -2.72 1.14 13.93
N VAL A 130 -2.65 -0.03 14.57
CA VAL A 130 -3.64 -1.10 14.45
C VAL A 130 -4.77 -0.81 15.44
N PRO A 131 -6.05 -0.83 15.05
CA PRO A 131 -7.16 -0.58 15.98
C PRO A 131 -7.08 -1.46 17.23
N ALA A 132 -7.36 -0.89 18.40
CA ALA A 132 -7.31 -1.61 19.67
C ALA A 132 -8.36 -2.72 19.78
N ASP A 133 -9.46 -2.58 19.04
CA ASP A 133 -10.58 -3.50 18.96
C ASP A 133 -10.53 -4.41 17.72
N ALA A 134 -9.40 -4.45 17.00
CA ALA A 134 -9.21 -5.33 15.85
C ALA A 134 -9.38 -6.82 16.25
N PRO A 135 -10.10 -7.63 15.44
CA PRO A 135 -10.25 -9.06 15.68
C PRO A 135 -8.92 -9.81 15.61
N SER A 136 -8.78 -10.85 16.43
CA SER A 136 -7.80 -11.91 16.20
C SER A 136 -8.08 -12.62 14.88
N SER A 137 -7.08 -12.70 14.00
CA SER A 137 -7.12 -13.49 12.76
C SER A 137 -5.72 -13.78 12.26
N THR A 138 -5.50 -14.99 11.75
CA THR A 138 -4.27 -15.35 11.02
C THR A 138 -4.33 -14.96 9.55
N ASN A 139 -5.49 -14.55 9.05
CA ASN A 139 -5.75 -14.24 7.65
C ASN A 139 -6.25 -12.79 7.53
N VAL A 140 -5.32 -11.83 7.55
CA VAL A 140 -5.63 -10.42 7.35
C VAL A 140 -4.78 -9.88 6.21
N LEU A 141 -5.42 -9.21 5.26
CA LEU A 141 -4.71 -8.46 4.25
C LEU A 141 -4.51 -7.02 4.73
N PHE A 142 -3.28 -6.54 4.64
CA PHE A 142 -2.93 -5.15 4.85
C PHE A 142 -2.63 -4.50 3.51
N ALA A 143 -3.32 -3.41 3.18
CA ALA A 143 -3.10 -2.64 1.96
C ALA A 143 -2.50 -1.26 2.29
N TRP A 144 -1.51 -0.88 1.49
CA TRP A 144 -1.13 0.51 1.30
C TRP A 144 -1.67 0.97 -0.05
N THR A 145 -2.28 2.15 -0.10
CA THR A 145 -2.59 2.85 -1.35
C THR A 145 -2.05 4.27 -1.31
N TRP A 146 -1.65 4.79 -2.47
CA TRP A 146 -1.11 6.13 -2.62
C TRP A 146 -1.66 6.81 -3.87
N TYR A 147 -2.18 8.02 -3.68
CA TYR A 147 -2.63 8.93 -4.73
C TYR A 147 -1.57 10.01 -4.92
N ASN A 148 -0.90 9.99 -6.06
CA ASN A 148 0.24 10.87 -6.34
C ASN A 148 -0.20 12.32 -6.57
N LYS A 149 0.58 13.27 -6.04
CA LYS A 149 0.26 14.69 -6.14
C LYS A 149 0.44 15.21 -7.57
N VAL A 150 1.59 14.96 -8.18
CA VAL A 150 1.99 15.50 -9.50
C VAL A 150 2.20 14.38 -10.52
N GLY A 151 1.97 14.64 -11.80
CA GLY A 151 2.13 13.69 -12.90
C GLY A 151 0.81 13.11 -13.42
N ASN A 152 0.86 11.89 -13.96
CA ASN A 152 -0.35 11.17 -14.35
C ASN A 152 -1.26 10.96 -13.14
N ARG A 153 -2.58 10.82 -13.37
CA ARG A 153 -3.54 10.55 -12.30
C ARG A 153 -3.50 9.06 -11.97
N GLU A 154 -2.55 8.68 -11.15
CA GLU A 154 -2.19 7.30 -10.86
C GLU A 154 -2.59 6.95 -9.43
N VAL A 155 -2.71 5.65 -9.19
CA VAL A 155 -2.86 5.09 -7.84
C VAL A 155 -1.84 3.98 -7.72
N TYR A 156 -1.05 4.02 -6.66
CA TYR A 156 -0.15 2.92 -6.31
C TYR A 156 -0.80 2.11 -5.21
N GLY A 157 -0.58 0.80 -5.23
CA GLY A 157 -1.16 -0.07 -4.23
C GLY A 157 -0.45 -1.40 -4.14
N ASN A 158 -0.14 -1.80 -2.92
CA ASN A 158 0.45 -3.10 -2.61
C ASN A 158 -0.22 -3.68 -1.38
N CYS A 159 -0.23 -5.01 -1.27
CA CYS A 159 -0.80 -5.71 -0.12
C CYS A 159 0.17 -6.74 0.46
N ALA A 160 0.08 -6.94 1.77
CA ALA A 160 0.80 -7.96 2.52
C ALA A 160 -0.18 -8.84 3.31
N HIS A 161 0.20 -10.10 3.52
CA HIS A 161 -0.50 -11.00 4.44
C HIS A 161 0.03 -10.82 5.86
N VAL A 162 -0.81 -10.42 6.79
CA VAL A 162 -0.46 -10.25 8.19
C VAL A 162 -1.41 -11.05 9.07
N SER A 163 -0.95 -11.38 10.28
CA SER A 163 -1.84 -11.85 11.35
C SER A 163 -2.02 -10.75 12.38
N ILE A 164 -3.23 -10.67 12.94
CA ILE A 164 -3.55 -9.76 14.03
C ILE A 164 -3.92 -10.60 15.26
N GLU A 165 -3.29 -10.29 16.39
CA GLU A 165 -3.59 -10.82 17.71
C GLU A 165 -4.42 -9.77 18.46
N GLY A 166 -5.72 -10.01 18.58
CA GLY A 166 -6.67 -9.04 19.13
C GLY A 166 -7.86 -9.70 19.80
N SER A 167 -9.04 -9.06 19.72
CA SER A 167 -10.24 -9.58 20.37
C SER A 167 -10.68 -10.93 19.76
N SER A 168 -11.00 -11.90 20.61
CA SER A 168 -11.60 -13.17 20.21
C SER A 168 -13.12 -13.11 20.07
N SER A 169 -13.75 -11.98 20.43
CA SER A 169 -15.20 -11.78 20.30
C SER A 169 -15.56 -11.35 18.88
N THR A 170 -16.27 -12.21 18.16
CA THR A 170 -16.71 -11.98 16.77
C THR A 170 -17.63 -10.77 16.62
N ASP A 171 -18.53 -10.55 17.58
CA ASP A 171 -19.53 -9.47 17.52
C ASP A 171 -18.87 -8.10 17.75
N ALA A 172 -18.01 -8.01 18.77
CA ALA A 172 -17.25 -6.79 19.05
C ALA A 172 -16.35 -6.43 17.87
N ALA A 173 -15.72 -7.43 17.25
CA ALA A 173 -14.78 -7.22 16.17
C ALA A 173 -15.45 -6.86 14.84
N SER A 174 -16.64 -7.41 14.56
CA SER A 174 -17.46 -6.98 13.42
C SER A 174 -17.99 -5.55 13.61
N SER A 175 -18.37 -5.19 14.84
CA SER A 175 -18.78 -3.81 15.18
C SER A 175 -17.63 -2.81 15.04
N ALA A 176 -16.42 -3.19 15.46
CA ALA A 176 -15.21 -2.38 15.31
C ALA A 176 -14.93 -2.05 13.84
N LEU A 177 -14.81 -3.08 12.99
CA LEU A 177 -14.49 -2.92 11.57
C LEU A 177 -15.58 -2.16 10.79
N SER A 178 -16.86 -2.35 11.14
CA SER A 178 -17.97 -1.67 10.44
C SER A 178 -18.01 -0.15 10.66
N LYS A 179 -17.41 0.36 11.74
CA LYS A 179 -17.30 1.80 12.01
C LYS A 179 -16.20 2.47 11.20
N LEU A 180 -15.25 1.70 10.69
CA LEU A 180 -14.15 2.22 9.90
C LEU A 180 -14.62 2.57 8.48
N PRO A 181 -14.14 3.68 7.89
CA PRO A 181 -14.45 4.04 6.52
C PRO A 181 -13.98 2.97 5.53
N ASP A 182 -14.71 2.84 4.43
CA ASP A 182 -14.23 2.06 3.30
C ASP A 182 -13.02 2.74 2.63
N ILE A 183 -12.15 1.94 2.05
CA ILE A 183 -10.99 2.44 1.30
C ILE A 183 -11.43 3.41 0.20
N PHE A 184 -10.76 4.54 0.10
CA PHE A 184 -11.03 5.52 -0.93
C PHE A 184 -10.61 4.96 -2.30
N ARG A 185 -11.47 5.18 -3.31
CA ARG A 185 -11.27 4.74 -4.69
C ARG A 185 -11.49 5.91 -5.65
N ALA A 186 -10.43 6.35 -6.31
CA ALA A 186 -10.46 7.31 -7.41
C ALA A 186 -9.38 6.96 -8.45
N ASN A 187 -9.42 7.58 -9.63
CA ASN A 187 -8.46 7.35 -10.73
C ASN A 187 -8.39 5.88 -11.19
N VAL A 188 -9.45 5.11 -10.96
CA VAL A 188 -9.55 3.67 -11.24
C VAL A 188 -10.78 3.34 -12.10
N GLY A 189 -11.11 4.21 -13.05
CA GLY A 189 -12.19 3.98 -14.02
C GLY A 189 -13.60 4.05 -13.43
N ASN A 190 -13.74 4.45 -12.16
CA ASN A 190 -15.03 4.52 -11.45
C ASN A 190 -15.74 5.88 -11.59
N GLY A 191 -15.28 6.75 -12.48
CA GLY A 191 -15.82 8.11 -12.66
C GLY A 191 -15.41 9.12 -11.57
N CYS A 192 -14.67 8.70 -10.54
CA CYS A 192 -14.11 9.57 -9.52
C CYS A 192 -12.64 9.86 -9.85
N THR A 193 -12.25 11.14 -9.87
CA THR A 193 -10.88 11.56 -10.16
C THR A 193 -10.33 12.50 -9.11
N VAL A 194 -9.02 12.38 -8.86
CA VAL A 194 -8.27 13.29 -8.01
C VAL A 194 -7.54 14.29 -8.90
N PRO A 195 -7.76 15.62 -8.74
CA PRO A 195 -7.03 16.63 -9.50
C PRO A 195 -5.52 16.59 -9.25
N GLU A 196 -4.73 16.99 -10.25
CA GLU A 196 -3.29 17.22 -10.09
C GLU A 196 -3.01 18.37 -9.12
N GLY A 197 -1.88 18.26 -8.41
CA GLY A 197 -1.39 19.29 -7.49
C GLY A 197 -2.07 19.30 -6.12
N THR A 198 -3.04 18.42 -5.89
CA THR A 198 -3.84 18.39 -4.65
C THR A 198 -3.45 17.22 -3.76
N ASP A 199 -3.23 17.50 -2.48
CA ASP A 199 -3.20 16.46 -1.45
C ASP A 199 -4.64 16.10 -1.10
N THR A 200 -5.06 14.89 -1.50
CA THR A 200 -6.47 14.50 -1.42
C THR A 200 -6.86 14.19 0.01
N LEU A 201 -8.01 14.71 0.42
CA LEU A 201 -8.64 14.35 1.69
C LEU A 201 -9.23 12.94 1.59
N LEU A 202 -8.41 11.97 1.97
CA LEU A 202 -8.77 10.58 2.17
C LEU A 202 -9.25 10.48 3.62
N PHE A 203 -10.55 10.32 3.87
CA PHE A 203 -11.22 10.39 5.19
C PHE A 203 -10.27 10.37 6.41
N LEU A 204 -10.22 11.47 7.16
CA LEU A 204 -9.43 11.58 8.38
C LEU A 204 -9.99 10.62 9.44
N ILE A 205 -9.27 9.53 9.70
CA ILE A 205 -9.40 8.82 10.97
C ILE A 205 -8.50 9.57 11.93
N LEU A 206 -9.05 10.58 12.58
CA LEU A 206 -8.44 11.13 13.78
C LEU A 206 -8.51 10.01 14.82
N LEU A 207 -7.35 9.53 15.26
CA LEU A 207 -7.26 8.62 16.40
C LEU A 207 -7.96 9.31 17.58
N GLN A 208 -9.05 8.71 18.05
CA GLN A 208 -9.59 8.97 19.38
C GLN A 208 -8.78 8.16 20.40
#